data_AF-A0AA86UW26-F1
#
_entry.id   AF-A0AA86UW26-F1
#
_cell.length_a   1.000
_cell.length_b   1.000
_cell.length_c   1.000
_cell.angle_alpha   90.00
_cell.angle_beta   90.00
_cell.angle_gamma   90.00
#
_symmetry.space_group_name_H-M   'P 1'
#
loop_
_entity.id
_entity.type
_entity.pdbx_description
1 polymer ?
#
loop_
_entity_poly.entity_id
_entity_poly.type
_entity_poly.pdbx_seq_one_letter_code
_entity_poly.pdbx_strand_id
1 'polypeptide(L)'
;MNTEQKNVYRYQIENGELTINSDRNLFSLNFISDLNVQKLRLINCSNVILNLKDTLTELSVLNCDIQKATVQHMSKLKHLYLGRNINIEISEISHLPNLKTVDLTACALKNIDCLKELNLEYLGLNYNRNIDINGLQNLKQLKLQLFQAVA
;
A
#
# COMPACT_ATOMS: atom_id res chain seq x y z
N MET A 1 -4.67 18.02 36.81
CA MET A 1 -3.57 18.39 35.90
C MET A 1 -3.94 17.89 34.51
N ASN A 2 -4.29 18.83 33.62
CA ASN A 2 -4.62 18.57 32.21
C ASN A 2 -3.36 18.11 31.48
N THR A 3 -3.29 16.83 31.12
CA THR A 3 -2.43 16.39 30.02
C THR A 3 -3.20 16.60 28.73
N GLU A 4 -3.01 17.76 28.10
CA GLU A 4 -3.36 17.92 26.69
C GLU A 4 -2.70 16.78 25.91
N GLN A 5 -3.52 15.91 25.30
CA GLN A 5 -3.11 14.96 24.26
C GLN A 5 -2.60 15.75 23.04
N LYS A 6 -1.39 16.30 23.15
CA LYS A 6 -0.72 17.01 22.06
C LYS A 6 -0.11 15.98 21.11
N ASN A 7 -0.88 15.67 20.07
CA ASN A 7 -0.53 15.00 18.81
C ASN A 7 -0.29 13.48 18.90
N VAL A 8 -1.33 12.71 18.57
CA VAL A 8 -1.30 11.23 18.49
C VAL A 8 -0.59 10.71 17.22
N TYR A 9 -0.24 11.61 16.29
CA TYR A 9 0.51 11.29 15.08
C TYR A 9 1.56 12.37 14.79
N ARG A 10 2.64 11.97 14.13
CA ARG A 10 3.65 12.86 13.55
C ARG A 10 3.45 12.91 12.05
N TYR A 11 3.55 14.11 11.47
CA TYR A 11 3.57 14.27 10.03
C TYR A 11 4.81 15.03 9.58
N GLN A 12 5.25 14.77 8.36
CA GLN A 12 6.38 15.45 7.73
C GLN A 12 6.10 15.60 6.23
N ILE A 13 6.60 16.69 5.64
CA ILE A 13 6.57 16.91 4.21
C ILE A 13 8.01 17.02 3.72
N GLU A 14 8.44 16.05 2.93
CA GLU A 14 9.79 16.01 2.37
C GLU A 14 9.71 15.60 0.91
N ASN A 15 10.44 16.30 0.03
CA ASN A 15 10.50 16.00 -1.40
C ASN A 15 9.11 15.84 -2.08
N GLY A 16 8.11 16.60 -1.62
CA GLY A 16 6.73 16.55 -2.13
C GLY A 16 5.90 15.36 -1.64
N GLU A 17 6.40 14.57 -0.70
CA GLU A 17 5.67 13.48 -0.02
C GLU A 17 5.18 13.92 1.35
N LEU A 18 3.89 13.72 1.61
CA LEU A 18 3.33 13.79 2.96
C LEU A 18 3.48 12.41 3.61
N THR A 19 4.25 12.33 4.69
CA THR A 19 4.32 11.14 5.54
C THR A 19 3.55 11.40 6.83
N ILE A 20 2.71 10.43 7.24
CA ILE A 20 2.01 10.39 8.52
C ILE A 20 2.42 9.09 9.23
N ASN A 21 2.88 9.20 10.47
CA ASN A 21 3.23 8.08 11.32
C ASN A 21 2.50 8.20 12.67
N SER A 22 1.80 7.14 13.08
CA SER A 22 0.96 7.14 14.28
C SER A 22 1.24 5.90 15.13
N ASP A 23 1.01 5.96 16.44
CA ASP A 23 1.29 4.83 17.36
C ASP A 23 0.13 3.81 17.42
N ARG A 24 -0.47 3.46 16.27
CA ARG A 24 -1.62 2.53 16.12
C ARG A 24 -2.90 2.85 16.91
N ASN A 25 -2.96 3.98 17.62
CA ASN A 25 -4.16 4.36 18.38
C ASN A 25 -5.32 4.80 17.47
N LEU A 26 -6.54 4.44 17.89
CA LEU A 26 -7.85 4.57 17.21
C LEU A 26 -8.24 6.02 16.84
N PHE A 27 -7.57 6.63 15.87
CA PHE A 27 -7.95 7.95 15.36
C PHE A 27 -8.25 7.91 13.86
N SER A 28 -9.39 8.48 13.48
CA SER A 28 -9.84 8.53 12.09
C SER A 28 -9.05 9.58 11.31
N LEU A 29 -8.36 9.16 10.25
CA LEU A 29 -7.63 10.06 9.34
C LEU A 29 -8.57 10.71 8.29
N ASN A 30 -9.76 11.17 8.69
CA ASN A 30 -10.78 11.64 7.73
C ASN A 30 -10.29 12.80 6.84
N PHE A 31 -9.38 13.62 7.34
CA PHE A 31 -8.80 14.75 6.61
C PHE A 31 -7.98 14.33 5.39
N ILE A 32 -7.52 13.07 5.30
CA ILE A 32 -6.66 12.64 4.18
C ILE A 32 -7.41 12.68 2.85
N SER A 33 -8.74 12.56 2.89
CA SER A 33 -9.60 12.61 1.70
C SER A 33 -9.54 13.95 0.97
N ASP A 34 -9.24 15.03 1.68
CA ASP A 34 -9.16 16.37 1.10
C ASP A 34 -7.77 16.72 0.57
N LEU A 35 -6.76 15.92 0.88
CA LEU A 35 -5.38 16.19 0.49
C LEU A 35 -5.22 16.21 -1.03
N ASN A 36 -4.51 17.24 -1.49
CA ASN A 36 -4.08 17.35 -2.89
C ASN A 36 -2.56 17.15 -2.95
N VAL A 37 -2.13 15.92 -2.72
CA VAL A 37 -0.71 15.51 -2.78
C VAL A 37 -0.51 14.47 -3.88
N GLN A 38 0.71 14.40 -4.41
CA GLN A 38 1.10 13.39 -5.40
C GLN A 38 1.70 12.14 -4.76
N LYS A 39 2.19 12.26 -3.52
CA LYS A 39 2.80 11.18 -2.76
C LYS A 39 2.29 11.20 -1.32
N LEU A 40 1.78 10.07 -0.86
CA LEU A 40 1.29 9.90 0.51
C LEU A 40 1.90 8.63 1.11
N ARG A 41 2.43 8.75 2.32
CA ARG A 41 2.96 7.63 3.10
C ARG A 41 2.32 7.59 4.46
N LEU A 42 1.60 6.52 4.74
CA LEU A 42 0.99 6.21 6.03
C LEU A 42 1.76 5.07 6.67
N ILE A 43 2.17 5.24 7.93
CA ILE A 43 2.94 4.25 8.66
C ILE A 43 2.30 4.06 10.03
N ASN A 44 2.10 2.79 10.44
CA ASN A 44 1.57 2.45 11.77
C ASN A 44 0.19 3.08 12.06
N CYS A 45 -0.57 3.47 11.05
CA CYS A 45 -1.87 4.12 11.19
C CYS A 45 -2.98 3.07 11.21
N SER A 46 -3.79 2.97 12.25
CA SER A 46 -4.95 2.06 12.27
C SER A 46 -6.22 2.78 11.78
N ASN A 47 -7.23 2.02 11.33
CA ASN A 47 -8.53 2.56 10.88
C ASN A 47 -8.44 3.61 9.77
N VAL A 48 -7.50 3.41 8.84
CA VAL A 48 -7.35 4.28 7.67
C VAL A 48 -8.46 4.00 6.67
N ILE A 49 -9.24 5.02 6.34
CA ILE A 49 -10.17 4.97 5.21
C ILE A 49 -9.50 5.65 4.01
N LEU A 50 -9.15 4.88 2.99
CA LEU A 50 -8.43 5.35 1.80
C LEU A 50 -9.37 5.99 0.77
N ASN A 51 -10.18 6.96 1.19
CA ASN A 51 -11.01 7.75 0.27
C ASN A 51 -10.23 8.97 -0.26
N LEU A 52 -9.20 8.71 -1.07
CA LEU A 52 -8.25 9.73 -1.54
C LEU A 52 -8.63 10.21 -2.95
N LYS A 53 -8.33 11.49 -3.25
CA LYS A 53 -8.49 12.05 -4.60
C LYS A 53 -7.55 11.35 -5.60
N ASP A 54 -7.96 11.27 -6.85
CA ASP A 54 -7.14 10.75 -7.96
C ASP A 54 -6.06 11.77 -8.39
N THR A 55 -5.14 12.03 -7.47
CA THR A 55 -3.97 12.91 -7.64
C THR A 55 -2.66 12.18 -7.35
N LEU A 56 -2.73 11.06 -6.63
CA LEU A 56 -1.57 10.30 -6.19
C LEU A 56 -0.91 9.57 -7.37
N THR A 57 0.40 9.76 -7.45
CA THR A 57 1.31 8.93 -8.27
C THR A 57 1.99 7.85 -7.43
N GLU A 58 2.06 8.05 -6.11
CA GLU A 58 2.69 7.13 -5.16
C GLU A 58 1.87 7.08 -3.86
N LEU A 59 1.51 5.86 -3.45
CA LEU A 59 0.80 5.59 -2.21
C LEU A 59 1.53 4.50 -1.44
N SER A 60 1.86 4.81 -0.19
CA SER A 60 2.47 3.88 0.74
C SER A 60 1.58 3.80 1.98
N VAL A 61 1.12 2.61 2.32
CA VAL A 61 0.27 2.33 3.49
C VAL A 61 0.90 1.14 4.20
N LEU A 62 1.81 1.42 5.13
CA LEU A 62 2.67 0.40 5.75
C LEU A 62 2.22 0.12 7.17
N ASN A 63 2.03 -1.16 7.49
CA ASN A 63 1.68 -1.61 8.84
C ASN A 63 0.44 -0.87 9.41
N CYS A 64 -0.59 -0.72 8.59
CA CYS A 64 -1.80 0.05 8.91
C CYS A 64 -3.03 -0.84 9.20
N ASP A 65 -2.86 -2.16 9.15
CA ASP A 65 -3.93 -3.14 9.39
C ASP A 65 -5.17 -2.94 8.49
N ILE A 66 -4.95 -2.46 7.26
CA ILE A 66 -6.03 -2.29 6.29
C ILE A 66 -6.45 -3.66 5.74
N GLN A 67 -7.76 -3.90 5.69
CA GLN A 67 -8.34 -5.14 5.16
C GLN A 67 -8.48 -5.12 3.63
N LYS A 68 -8.55 -3.93 3.04
CA LYS A 68 -8.73 -3.74 1.59
C LYS A 68 -7.94 -2.54 1.11
N ALA A 69 -7.29 -2.66 -0.05
CA ALA A 69 -6.51 -1.57 -0.63
C ALA A 69 -7.36 -0.32 -0.98
N THR A 70 -8.61 -0.48 -1.41
CA THR A 70 -9.52 0.63 -1.80
C THR A 70 -8.85 1.65 -2.74
N VAL A 71 -8.28 1.17 -3.85
CA VAL A 71 -7.46 1.96 -4.79
C VAL A 71 -8.04 2.06 -6.19
N GLN A 72 -9.15 1.39 -6.49
CA GLN A 72 -9.71 1.26 -7.85
C GLN A 72 -9.89 2.57 -8.65
N HIS A 73 -10.04 3.71 -7.96
CA HIS A 73 -10.23 5.03 -8.59
C HIS A 73 -8.92 5.82 -8.82
N MET A 74 -7.78 5.32 -8.36
CA MET A 74 -6.49 6.04 -8.40
C MET A 74 -5.78 5.85 -9.76
N SER A 75 -6.39 6.30 -10.84
CA SER A 75 -5.94 6.06 -12.22
C SER A 75 -4.52 6.56 -12.51
N LYS A 76 -4.02 7.53 -11.74
CA LYS A 76 -2.67 8.10 -11.87
C LYS A 76 -1.57 7.35 -11.11
N LEU A 77 -1.94 6.36 -10.30
CA LEU A 77 -1.01 5.67 -9.41
C LEU A 77 0.01 4.85 -10.20
N LYS A 78 1.30 5.05 -9.90
CA LYS A 78 2.43 4.34 -10.50
C LYS A 78 3.15 3.45 -9.51
N HIS A 79 3.17 3.84 -8.23
CA HIS A 79 3.86 3.11 -7.17
C HIS A 79 2.92 2.88 -5.99
N LEU A 80 2.79 1.62 -5.58
CA LEU A 80 1.89 1.20 -4.50
C LEU A 80 2.65 0.29 -3.53
N TYR A 81 2.75 0.71 -2.27
CA TYR A 81 3.44 -0.03 -1.22
C TYR A 81 2.46 -0.33 -0.09
N LEU A 82 2.09 -1.60 0.07
CA LEU A 82 1.08 -2.06 1.04
C LEU A 82 1.66 -3.05 2.04
N GLY A 83 2.98 -3.06 2.21
CA GLY A 83 3.66 -4.02 3.06
C GLY A 83 3.17 -4.02 4.52
N ARG A 84 3.24 -5.18 5.16
CA ARG A 84 2.81 -5.41 6.55
C ARG A 84 1.31 -5.16 6.81
N ASN A 85 0.46 -5.26 5.79
CA ASN A 85 -0.99 -5.36 5.98
C ASN A 85 -1.42 -6.81 5.77
N ILE A 86 -1.59 -7.53 6.88
CA ILE A 86 -1.80 -8.98 6.87
C ILE A 86 -3.19 -9.31 6.33
N ASN A 87 -3.28 -10.28 5.41
CA ASN A 87 -4.52 -10.73 4.77
C ASN A 87 -5.28 -9.63 3.99
N ILE A 88 -4.57 -8.59 3.55
CA ILE A 88 -5.16 -7.52 2.74
C ILE A 88 -5.76 -8.04 1.43
N GLU A 89 -6.98 -7.60 1.11
CA GLU A 89 -7.62 -7.82 -0.19
C GLU A 89 -7.07 -6.82 -1.22
N ILE A 90 -6.58 -7.36 -2.34
CA ILE A 90 -5.86 -6.61 -3.39
C ILE A 90 -6.48 -6.72 -4.78
N SER A 91 -7.68 -7.27 -4.89
CA SER A 91 -8.40 -7.50 -6.17
C SER A 91 -8.46 -6.24 -7.05
N GLU A 92 -8.70 -5.09 -6.42
CA GLU A 92 -8.83 -3.79 -7.07
C GLU A 92 -7.55 -3.27 -7.75
N ILE A 93 -6.37 -3.79 -7.41
CA ILE A 93 -5.10 -3.38 -8.05
C ILE A 93 -5.13 -3.63 -9.56
N SER A 94 -5.92 -4.63 -10.01
CA SER A 94 -6.14 -4.93 -11.43
C SER A 94 -6.74 -3.76 -12.24
N HIS A 95 -7.34 -2.76 -11.58
CA HIS A 95 -7.92 -1.58 -12.22
C HIS A 95 -6.95 -0.41 -12.40
N LEU A 96 -5.68 -0.56 -12.04
CA LEU A 96 -4.68 0.51 -12.07
C LEU A 96 -3.81 0.44 -13.34
N PRO A 97 -4.18 1.14 -14.44
CA PRO A 97 -3.56 0.94 -15.75
C PRO A 97 -2.10 1.41 -15.83
N ASN A 98 -1.69 2.31 -14.93
CA ASN A 98 -0.39 2.95 -14.93
C ASN A 98 0.58 2.38 -13.88
N LEU A 99 0.17 1.33 -13.16
CA LEU A 99 0.95 0.80 -12.05
C LEU A 99 2.22 0.11 -12.55
N LYS A 100 3.37 0.50 -11.97
CA LYS A 100 4.70 0.01 -12.33
C LYS A 100 5.38 -0.73 -11.19
N THR A 101 5.14 -0.27 -9.97
CA THR A 101 5.78 -0.81 -8.76
C THR A 101 4.71 -1.20 -7.75
N VAL A 102 4.78 -2.45 -7.30
CA VAL A 102 3.95 -2.97 -6.22
C VAL A 102 4.82 -3.63 -5.16
N ASP A 103 4.64 -3.25 -3.91
CA ASP A 103 5.24 -3.95 -2.77
C ASP A 103 4.15 -4.48 -1.84
N LEU A 104 4.11 -5.80 -1.70
CA LEU A 104 3.20 -6.56 -0.85
C LEU A 104 3.98 -7.40 0.17
N THR A 105 5.15 -6.90 0.59
CA THR A 105 6.02 -7.59 1.53
C THR A 105 5.31 -7.84 2.85
N ALA A 106 5.39 -9.08 3.35
CA ALA A 106 4.82 -9.49 4.63
C ALA A 106 3.31 -9.21 4.75
N CYS A 107 2.53 -9.54 3.71
CA CYS A 107 1.06 -9.40 3.71
C CYS A 107 0.31 -10.73 3.94
N ALA A 108 1.01 -11.85 4.10
CA ALA A 108 0.43 -13.20 4.22
C ALA A 108 -0.51 -13.59 3.08
N LEU A 109 -0.25 -13.07 1.86
CA LEU A 109 -1.06 -13.34 0.68
C LEU A 109 -0.87 -14.78 0.19
N LYS A 110 -1.97 -15.35 -0.33
CA LYS A 110 -1.98 -16.66 -1.00
C LYS A 110 -2.22 -16.58 -2.50
N ASN A 111 -2.94 -15.56 -2.95
CA ASN A 111 -3.33 -15.36 -4.34
C ASN A 111 -3.01 -13.92 -4.75
N ILE A 112 -2.43 -13.76 -5.94
CA ILE A 112 -2.05 -12.49 -6.56
C ILE A 112 -2.50 -12.42 -8.04
N ASP A 113 -3.56 -13.14 -8.38
CA ASP A 113 -4.04 -13.30 -9.74
C ASP A 113 -4.46 -11.97 -10.38
N CYS A 114 -4.91 -11.01 -9.56
CA CYS A 114 -5.23 -9.65 -9.99
C CYS A 114 -4.03 -8.90 -10.59
N LEU A 115 -2.79 -9.35 -10.38
CA LEU A 115 -1.58 -8.71 -10.89
C LEU A 115 -1.16 -9.23 -12.27
N LYS A 116 -1.72 -10.36 -12.75
CA LYS A 116 -1.26 -11.08 -13.95
C LYS A 116 -1.36 -10.26 -15.25
N GLU A 117 -2.32 -9.35 -15.31
CA GLU A 117 -2.62 -8.53 -16.50
C GLU A 117 -2.00 -7.12 -16.43
N LEU A 118 -1.26 -6.80 -15.35
CA LEU A 118 -0.65 -5.49 -15.16
C LEU A 118 0.73 -5.41 -15.79
N ASN A 119 1.10 -4.25 -16.35
CA ASN A 119 2.44 -4.01 -16.90
C ASN A 119 3.44 -3.58 -15.81
N LEU A 120 3.63 -4.45 -14.81
CA LEU A 120 4.53 -4.21 -13.68
C LEU A 120 6.01 -4.35 -14.07
N GLU A 121 6.83 -3.45 -13.54
CA GLU A 121 8.28 -3.44 -13.66
C GLU A 121 8.94 -3.97 -12.38
N TYR A 122 8.28 -3.81 -11.23
CA TYR A 122 8.75 -4.31 -9.94
C TYR A 122 7.61 -4.87 -9.10
N LEU A 123 7.83 -6.05 -8.51
CA LEU A 123 6.93 -6.67 -7.55
C LEU A 123 7.69 -7.24 -6.36
N GLY A 124 7.39 -6.74 -5.16
CA GLY A 124 7.89 -7.27 -3.89
C GLY A 124 6.88 -8.20 -3.22
N LEU A 125 7.24 -9.46 -3.01
CA LEU A 125 6.41 -10.50 -2.36
C LEU A 125 7.12 -11.18 -1.19
N ASN A 126 8.24 -10.63 -0.73
CA ASN A 126 9.00 -11.19 0.39
C ASN A 126 8.11 -11.46 1.60
N TYR A 127 8.34 -12.57 2.29
CA TYR A 127 7.58 -12.95 3.49
C TYR A 127 6.07 -13.20 3.26
N ASN A 128 5.65 -13.58 2.05
CA ASN A 128 4.35 -14.22 1.80
C ASN A 128 4.55 -15.74 1.65
N ARG A 129 4.27 -16.50 2.71
CA ARG A 129 4.48 -17.96 2.71
C ARG A 129 3.51 -18.65 1.75
N ASN A 130 4.02 -19.62 0.98
CA ASN A 130 3.23 -20.46 0.07
C ASN A 130 2.41 -19.68 -0.97
N ILE A 131 2.88 -18.49 -1.36
CA ILE A 131 2.22 -17.67 -2.37
C ILE A 131 2.38 -18.30 -3.76
N ASP A 132 1.27 -18.47 -4.49
CA ASP A 132 1.29 -18.91 -5.88
C ASP A 132 1.71 -17.75 -6.79
N ILE A 133 2.76 -17.98 -7.58
CA ILE A 133 3.31 -17.00 -8.52
C ILE A 133 3.22 -17.45 -9.98
N ASN A 134 2.56 -18.58 -10.27
CA ASN A 134 2.43 -19.11 -11.64
C ASN A 134 1.79 -18.08 -12.59
N GLY A 135 1.04 -17.12 -12.06
CA GLY A 135 0.50 -16.01 -12.84
C GLY A 135 1.47 -15.05 -13.51
N LEU A 136 2.66 -14.91 -12.96
CA LEU A 136 3.54 -13.79 -13.28
C LEU A 136 4.38 -14.01 -14.53
N GLN A 137 4.32 -15.21 -15.12
CA GLN A 137 5.09 -15.63 -16.29
C GLN A 137 4.92 -14.74 -17.53
N ASN A 138 3.79 -14.04 -17.66
CA ASN A 138 3.53 -13.15 -18.78
C ASN A 138 4.16 -11.75 -18.61
N LEU A 139 4.65 -11.42 -17.40
CA LEU A 139 5.21 -10.11 -17.08
C LEU A 139 6.69 -10.03 -17.46
N LYS A 140 6.95 -9.88 -18.76
CA LYS A 140 8.30 -9.95 -19.36
C LYS A 140 9.32 -8.95 -18.80
N GLN A 141 8.87 -7.82 -18.27
CA GLN A 141 9.72 -6.76 -17.72
C GLN A 141 9.80 -6.80 -16.18
N LEU A 142 9.21 -7.82 -15.56
CA LEU A 142 9.06 -7.85 -14.12
C LEU A 142 10.37 -8.18 -13.41
N LYS A 143 10.80 -7.30 -12.52
CA LYS A 143 11.75 -7.60 -11.46
C LYS A 143 11.00 -8.09 -10.23
N LEU A 144 11.05 -9.39 -9.99
CA LEU A 144 10.44 -10.03 -8.82
C LEU A 144 11.41 -10.10 -7.64
N GLN A 145 10.97 -9.63 -6.47
CA GLN A 145 11.61 -9.94 -5.19
C GLN A 145 10.74 -10.91 -4.39
N LEU A 146 11.25 -12.13 -4.19
CA LEU A 146 10.55 -13.16 -3.45
C LEU A 146 11.56 -14.01 -2.65
N PHE A 147 11.46 -13.92 -1.32
CA PHE A 147 12.06 -14.87 -0.40
C PHE A 147 10.99 -15.84 0.11
N GLN A 148 11.14 -17.11 -0.24
CA GLN A 148 10.41 -18.21 0.38
C GLN A 148 11.32 -18.82 1.46
N ALA A 149 10.83 -18.94 2.68
CA ALA A 149 11.51 -19.76 3.68
C ALA A 149 11.36 -21.22 3.24
N VAL A 150 12.50 -21.91 3.05
CA VAL A 150 12.50 -23.35 2.82
C VAL A 150 12.01 -24.01 4.10
N ALA A 151 10.98 -24.84 4.00
CA ALA A 151 10.48 -25.66 5.11
C ALA A 151 11.49 -26.74 5.50
#